data_AF-A0A9D8DIW3-F1
#
_entry.id   AF-A0A9D8DIW3-F1
#
_cell.length_a   1.000
_cell.length_b   1.000
_cell.length_c   1.000
_cell.angle_alpha   90.00
_cell.angle_beta   90.00
_cell.angle_gamma   90.00
#
_symmetry.space_group_name_H-M   'P 1'
#
loop_
_entity.id
_entity.type
_entity.pdbx_description
1 polymer ?
#
loop_
_entity_poly.entity_id
_entity_poly.type
_entity_poly.pdbx_seq_one_letter_code
_entity_poly.pdbx_strand_id
1 'polypeptide(L)'
;MVEPGSVMERLLRGVEHFEREVFPREREFFAGLAGGQNPAVLFITCADSRLLPNLFTNTVPGELFISRHVGNLVPAYGGTMGGVTATIEYAVSVLGVAHVIVCGHTGCGAVQAMLDPESVRELPSVREWLRHAEAARRTVVENNPGASTAE
;
A
#
# COMPACT_ATOMS: atom_id res chain seq x y z
N MET A 1 -12.87 8.37 -21.33
CA MET A 1 -13.80 8.01 -20.23
C MET A 1 -14.24 6.57 -20.49
N VAL A 2 -14.01 5.66 -19.55
CA VAL A 2 -14.35 4.23 -19.71
C VAL A 2 -15.70 4.00 -19.03
N GLU A 3 -16.68 3.46 -19.75
CA GLU A 3 -18.02 3.22 -19.19
C GLU A 3 -17.96 2.20 -18.04
N PRO A 4 -18.65 2.42 -16.90
CA PRO A 4 -18.57 1.55 -15.72
C PRO A 4 -18.86 0.06 -15.99
N GLY A 5 -19.81 -0.24 -16.89
CA GLY A 5 -20.09 -1.62 -17.32
C GLY A 5 -18.89 -2.30 -17.99
N SER A 6 -18.14 -1.55 -18.80
CA SER A 6 -16.96 -2.06 -19.50
C SER A 6 -15.77 -2.33 -18.56
N VAL A 7 -15.66 -1.62 -17.43
CA VAL A 7 -14.58 -1.84 -16.44
C VAL A 7 -14.79 -3.15 -15.71
N MET A 8 -16.00 -3.37 -15.17
CA MET A 8 -16.30 -4.59 -14.43
C MET A 8 -16.20 -5.82 -15.33
N GLU A 9 -16.70 -5.74 -16.55
CA GLU A 9 -16.50 -6.81 -17.53
C GLU A 9 -15.02 -7.08 -17.83
N ARG A 10 -14.19 -6.04 -17.93
CA ARG A 10 -12.75 -6.21 -18.13
C ARG A 10 -12.09 -6.93 -16.94
N LEU A 11 -12.50 -6.62 -15.71
CA LEU A 11 -12.00 -7.31 -14.52
C LEU A 11 -12.43 -8.79 -14.52
N LEU A 12 -13.69 -9.08 -14.85
CA LEU A 12 -14.20 -10.45 -14.97
C LEU A 12 -13.44 -11.23 -16.06
N ARG A 13 -13.23 -10.64 -17.24
CA ARG A 13 -12.41 -11.24 -18.31
C ARG A 13 -10.97 -11.47 -17.88
N GLY A 14 -10.40 -10.58 -17.06
CA GLY A 14 -9.06 -10.74 -16.49
C GLY A 14 -8.96 -11.94 -15.55
N VAL A 15 -9.98 -12.16 -14.70
CA VAL A 15 -10.06 -13.35 -13.84
C VAL A 15 -10.23 -14.61 -14.69
N GLU A 16 -11.12 -14.60 -15.68
CA GLU A 16 -11.31 -15.74 -16.58
C GLU A 16 -10.02 -16.10 -17.33
N HIS A 17 -9.28 -15.10 -17.81
CA HIS A 17 -7.96 -15.30 -18.44
C HIS A 17 -6.94 -15.89 -17.45
N PHE A 18 -6.90 -15.38 -16.21
CA PHE A 18 -6.02 -15.94 -15.18
C PHE A 18 -6.34 -17.43 -14.93
N GLU A 19 -7.62 -17.78 -14.77
CA GLU A 19 -8.04 -19.15 -14.50
C GLU A 19 -7.79 -20.11 -15.68
N ARG A 20 -8.01 -19.65 -16.92
CA ARG A 20 -7.93 -20.50 -18.12
C ARG A 20 -6.54 -20.60 -18.73
N GLU A 21 -5.71 -19.57 -18.57
CA GLU A 21 -4.43 -19.48 -19.27
C GLU A 21 -3.23 -19.40 -18.32
N VAL A 22 -3.28 -18.52 -17.31
CA VAL A 22 -2.14 -18.28 -16.41
C VAL A 22 -1.99 -19.39 -15.37
N PHE A 23 -3.04 -19.64 -14.59
CA PHE A 23 -3.02 -20.61 -13.50
C PHE A 23 -2.68 -22.04 -13.96
N PRO A 24 -3.18 -22.57 -15.09
CA PRO A 24 -2.81 -23.90 -15.56
C PRO A 24 -1.33 -24.03 -15.94
N ARG A 25 -0.71 -22.96 -16.45
CA ARG A 25 0.73 -22.92 -16.79
C ARG A 25 1.61 -22.87 -15.55
N GLU A 26 1.17 -22.13 -14.54
CA GLU A 26 1.89 -21.92 -13.27
C GLU A 26 1.37 -22.83 -12.14
N ARG A 27 0.74 -23.97 -12.48
CA ARG A 27 0.03 -24.81 -11.50
C ARG A 27 0.94 -25.30 -10.38
N GLU A 28 2.15 -25.73 -10.70
CA GLU A 28 3.12 -26.22 -9.71
C GLU A 28 3.55 -25.09 -8.76
N PHE A 29 3.78 -23.90 -9.30
CA PHE A 29 4.10 -22.71 -8.51
C PHE A 29 2.98 -22.37 -7.52
N PHE A 30 1.74 -22.26 -7.99
CA PHE A 30 0.60 -21.97 -7.10
C PHE A 30 0.28 -23.12 -6.13
N ALA A 31 0.52 -24.38 -6.51
CA ALA A 31 0.39 -25.51 -5.60
C ALA A 31 1.39 -25.43 -4.44
N GLY A 32 2.61 -24.94 -4.69
CA GLY A 32 3.60 -24.66 -3.64
C GLY A 32 3.12 -23.59 -2.65
N LEU A 33 2.44 -22.56 -3.14
CA LEU A 33 1.90 -21.48 -2.30
C LEU A 33 0.63 -21.88 -1.51
N ALA A 34 -0.11 -22.89 -1.97
CA ALA A 34 -1.33 -23.34 -1.31
C ALA A 34 -1.08 -23.95 0.08
N GLY A 35 0.12 -24.49 0.31
CA GLY A 35 0.52 -25.05 1.61
C GLY A 35 0.86 -24.01 2.67
N GLY A 36 1.05 -22.75 2.29
CA GLY A 36 1.40 -21.67 3.19
C GLY A 36 2.22 -20.58 2.51
N GLN A 37 2.49 -19.52 3.25
CA GLN A 37 3.34 -18.41 2.81
C GLN A 37 4.54 -18.27 3.75
N ASN A 38 5.69 -17.89 3.21
CA ASN A 38 6.89 -17.59 3.97
C ASN A 38 7.62 -16.35 3.39
N PRO A 39 6.97 -15.17 3.41
CA PRO A 39 7.56 -13.96 2.88
C PRO A 39 8.74 -13.51 3.75
N ALA A 40 9.82 -13.05 3.13
CA ALA A 40 10.97 -12.52 3.85
C ALA A 40 10.77 -11.04 4.26
N VAL A 41 9.81 -10.35 3.64
CA VAL A 41 9.65 -8.90 3.73
C VAL A 41 8.18 -8.51 3.92
N LEU A 42 7.91 -7.66 4.92
CA LEU A 42 6.71 -6.83 4.96
C LEU A 42 6.96 -5.55 4.16
N PHE A 43 6.19 -5.35 3.09
CA PHE A 43 6.28 -4.18 2.23
C PHE A 43 5.07 -3.25 2.43
N ILE A 44 5.28 -2.12 3.11
CA ILE A 44 4.27 -1.11 3.38
C ILE A 44 4.38 -0.02 2.32
N THR A 45 3.31 0.23 1.56
CA THR A 45 3.30 1.26 0.51
C THR A 45 1.93 1.94 0.35
N CYS A 46 1.84 2.86 -0.61
CA CYS A 46 0.66 3.68 -0.81
C CYS A 46 -0.46 2.89 -1.51
N ALA A 47 -1.71 3.24 -1.20
CA ALA A 47 -2.90 2.77 -1.93
C ALA A 47 -2.98 3.33 -3.37
N ASP A 48 -2.03 4.20 -3.78
CA ASP A 48 -1.94 4.77 -5.12
C ASP A 48 -1.94 3.69 -6.22
N SER A 49 -2.89 3.76 -7.14
CA SER A 49 -3.10 2.73 -8.18
C SER A 49 -1.96 2.61 -9.18
N ARG A 50 -1.02 3.56 -9.20
CA ARG A 50 0.20 3.50 -10.02
C ARG A 50 1.27 2.58 -9.42
N LEU A 51 1.13 2.20 -8.14
CA LEU A 51 2.06 1.31 -7.47
C LEU A 51 1.60 -0.14 -7.52
N LEU A 52 2.50 -0.99 -7.99
CA LEU A 52 2.40 -2.44 -7.92
C LEU A 52 3.75 -2.99 -7.45
N PRO A 53 3.95 -3.23 -6.13
CA PRO A 53 5.23 -3.61 -5.56
C PRO A 53 5.96 -4.70 -6.32
N ASN A 54 5.29 -5.84 -6.52
CA ASN A 54 5.83 -6.99 -7.23
C ASN A 54 6.42 -6.66 -8.61
N LEU A 55 5.83 -5.70 -9.33
CA LEU A 55 6.28 -5.33 -10.67
C LEU A 55 7.65 -4.63 -10.64
N PHE A 56 7.83 -3.65 -9.75
CA PHE A 56 9.07 -2.86 -9.73
C PHE A 56 10.15 -3.45 -8.81
N THR A 57 9.81 -4.37 -7.90
CA THR A 57 10.77 -5.16 -7.14
C THR A 57 11.16 -6.47 -7.82
N ASN A 58 10.51 -6.82 -8.95
CA ASN A 58 10.68 -8.09 -9.64
C ASN A 58 10.51 -9.30 -8.72
N THR A 59 9.45 -9.29 -7.91
CA THR A 59 9.13 -10.36 -6.96
C THR A 59 7.84 -11.08 -7.34
N VAL A 60 7.75 -12.36 -7.03
CA VAL A 60 6.58 -13.21 -7.32
C VAL A 60 5.65 -13.34 -6.09
N PRO A 61 4.42 -13.86 -6.26
CA PRO A 61 3.55 -14.16 -5.12
C PRO A 61 4.25 -15.04 -4.08
N GLY A 62 4.10 -14.69 -2.79
CA GLY A 62 4.73 -15.39 -1.67
C GLY A 62 6.03 -14.77 -1.16
N GLU A 63 6.72 -13.93 -1.95
CA GLU A 63 7.98 -13.29 -1.50
C GLU A 63 7.76 -12.03 -0.65
N LEU A 64 6.67 -11.30 -0.90
CA LEU A 64 6.30 -10.08 -0.17
C LEU A 64 4.97 -10.27 0.57
N PHE A 65 4.93 -9.82 1.82
CA PHE A 65 3.68 -9.56 2.54
C PHE A 65 3.36 -8.08 2.44
N ILE A 66 2.29 -7.70 1.76
CA ILE A 66 2.09 -6.31 1.31
C ILE A 66 0.96 -5.62 2.09
N SER A 67 1.26 -4.45 2.64
CA SER A 67 0.27 -3.54 3.23
C SER A 67 0.15 -2.28 2.38
N ARG A 68 -1.08 -1.88 2.03
CA ARG A 68 -1.34 -0.67 1.23
C ARG A 68 -2.39 0.21 1.87
N HIS A 69 -2.03 1.47 2.10
CA HIS A 69 -2.94 2.48 2.64
C HIS A 69 -2.52 3.87 2.20
N VAL A 70 -3.44 4.84 2.33
CA VAL A 70 -3.24 6.23 1.90
C VAL A 70 -1.96 6.80 2.53
N GLY A 71 -1.00 7.20 1.70
CA GLY A 71 0.26 7.82 2.15
C GLY A 71 1.24 6.89 2.88
N ASN A 72 1.06 5.56 2.84
CA ASN A 72 1.99 4.58 3.41
C ASN A 72 2.41 4.87 4.88
N LEU A 73 1.49 5.44 5.67
CA LEU A 73 1.73 5.82 7.07
C LEU A 73 1.70 4.64 8.03
N VAL A 74 2.65 4.63 8.96
CA VAL A 74 2.67 3.69 10.08
C VAL A 74 2.36 4.44 11.36
N PRO A 75 1.14 4.30 11.94
CA PRO A 75 0.78 4.94 13.19
C PRO A 75 1.66 4.46 14.35
N ALA A 76 1.92 5.33 15.32
CA ALA A 76 2.61 4.95 16.55
C ALA A 76 1.78 3.94 17.35
N TYR A 77 2.46 2.95 17.94
CA TYR A 77 1.84 1.94 18.78
C TYR A 77 1.15 2.57 19.99
N GLY A 78 -0.03 2.06 20.37
CA GLY A 78 -0.81 2.52 21.52
C GLY A 78 -1.71 3.73 21.28
N GLY A 79 -1.60 4.42 20.15
CA GLY A 79 -2.51 5.51 19.77
C GLY A 79 -3.77 5.01 19.06
N THR A 80 -3.59 4.41 17.89
CA THR A 80 -4.68 3.84 17.07
C THR A 80 -4.32 2.40 16.74
N MET A 81 -5.04 1.44 17.34
CA MET A 81 -4.93 0.04 16.96
C MET A 81 -5.84 -0.22 15.78
N GLY A 82 -5.26 -0.63 14.65
CA GLY A 82 -6.02 -0.86 13.42
C GLY A 82 -5.31 -1.83 12.48
N GLY A 83 -5.76 -1.87 11.22
CA GLY A 83 -5.27 -2.84 10.24
C GLY A 83 -3.75 -2.80 10.05
N VAL A 84 -3.11 -1.62 10.14
CA VAL A 84 -1.65 -1.50 10.01
C VAL A 84 -0.92 -2.19 11.16
N THR A 85 -1.35 -1.94 12.40
CA THR A 85 -0.77 -2.58 13.59
C THR A 85 -0.93 -4.10 13.54
N ALA A 86 -2.15 -4.58 13.23
CA ALA A 86 -2.41 -6.02 13.10
C ALA A 86 -1.58 -6.66 11.98
N THR A 87 -1.40 -5.97 10.86
CA THR A 87 -0.59 -6.45 9.73
C THR A 87 0.89 -6.57 10.12
N ILE A 88 1.43 -5.56 10.80
CA ILE A 88 2.82 -5.60 11.29
C ILE A 88 2.99 -6.71 12.33
N GLU A 89 2.08 -6.81 13.30
CA GLU A 89 2.13 -7.84 14.34
C GLU A 89 2.10 -9.25 13.74
N TYR A 90 1.22 -9.49 12.77
CA TYR A 90 1.13 -10.78 12.09
C TYR A 90 2.39 -11.08 11.26
N ALA A 91 2.87 -10.10 10.49
CA ALA A 91 4.07 -10.26 9.68
C ALA A 91 5.29 -10.63 10.52
N VAL A 92 5.48 -9.94 11.66
CA VAL A 92 6.65 -10.16 12.53
C VAL A 92 6.46 -11.41 13.40
N SER A 93 5.32 -11.55 14.06
CA SER A 93 5.15 -12.56 15.12
C SER A 93 4.68 -13.91 14.59
N VAL A 94 3.98 -13.94 13.45
CA VAL A 94 3.44 -15.17 12.86
C VAL A 94 4.25 -15.59 11.63
N LEU A 95 4.51 -14.66 10.71
CA LEU A 95 5.23 -14.99 9.47
C LEU A 95 6.76 -14.90 9.60
N GLY A 96 7.28 -14.27 10.66
CA GLY A 96 8.72 -14.18 10.90
C GLY A 96 9.48 -13.39 9.83
N VAL A 97 8.87 -12.36 9.24
CA VAL A 97 9.54 -11.54 8.20
C VAL A 97 10.86 -10.98 8.73
N ALA A 98 11.91 -11.04 7.92
CA ALA A 98 13.23 -10.54 8.27
C ALA A 98 13.36 -9.02 8.10
N HIS A 99 12.55 -8.44 7.21
CA HIS A 99 12.62 -7.03 6.87
C HIS A 99 11.24 -6.37 6.85
N VAL A 100 11.20 -5.11 7.25
CA VAL A 100 10.05 -4.23 7.07
C VAL A 100 10.51 -3.03 6.23
N ILE A 101 9.87 -2.83 5.07
CA ILE A 101 10.13 -1.71 4.17
C ILE A 101 8.92 -0.78 4.19
N VAL A 102 9.16 0.51 4.43
CA VAL A 102 8.18 1.58 4.22
C VAL A 102 8.57 2.33 2.96
N CYS A 103 7.77 2.17 1.90
CA CYS A 103 8.05 2.70 0.57
C CYS A 103 7.06 3.83 0.23
N GLY A 104 7.58 5.07 0.23
CA GLY A 104 6.90 6.24 -0.32
C GLY A 104 7.02 6.33 -1.84
N HIS A 105 6.40 7.36 -2.43
CA HIS A 105 6.50 7.62 -3.87
C HIS A 105 6.33 9.11 -4.19
N THR A 106 6.81 9.53 -5.35
CA THR A 106 6.65 10.90 -5.85
C THR A 106 5.20 11.21 -6.22
N GLY A 107 4.81 12.49 -6.12
CA GLY A 107 3.45 12.92 -6.42
C GLY A 107 2.37 12.20 -5.60
N CYS A 108 2.65 11.94 -4.32
CA CYS A 108 1.71 11.28 -3.41
C CYS A 108 0.58 12.22 -3.01
N GLY A 109 -0.66 11.88 -3.38
CA GLY A 109 -1.83 12.68 -3.04
C GLY A 109 -2.05 12.85 -1.52
N ALA A 110 -1.64 11.87 -0.72
CA ALA A 110 -1.71 11.98 0.75
C ALA A 110 -0.73 13.02 1.30
N VAL A 111 0.49 13.06 0.76
CA VAL A 111 1.50 14.06 1.14
C VAL A 111 1.05 15.46 0.69
N GLN A 112 0.51 15.58 -0.53
CA GLN A 112 -0.06 16.83 -1.01
C GLN A 112 -1.21 17.31 -0.11
N ALA A 113 -2.11 16.41 0.32
CA ALA A 113 -3.18 16.73 1.25
C ALA A 113 -2.68 17.13 2.66
N MET A 114 -1.50 16.68 3.10
CA MET A 114 -0.90 17.16 4.35
C MET A 114 -0.38 18.59 4.21
N LEU A 115 0.15 18.95 3.03
CA LEU A 115 0.64 20.30 2.74
C LEU A 115 -0.49 21.29 2.47
N ASP A 116 -1.64 20.80 1.97
CA ASP A 116 -2.89 21.55 1.81
C ASP A 116 -4.07 20.87 2.55
N PRO A 117 -4.20 21.07 3.87
CA PRO A 117 -5.26 20.42 4.67
C PRO A 117 -6.69 20.78 4.26
N GLU A 118 -6.90 21.90 3.58
CA GLU A 118 -8.23 22.31 3.10
C GLU A 118 -8.72 21.40 1.96
N SER A 119 -7.81 20.84 1.16
CA SER A 119 -8.14 19.89 0.08
C SER A 119 -8.89 18.64 0.55
N VAL A 120 -8.77 18.28 1.84
CA VAL A 120 -9.39 17.10 2.46
C VAL A 120 -10.38 17.48 3.56
N ARG A 121 -10.83 18.74 3.63
CA ARG A 121 -11.73 19.24 4.68
C ARG A 121 -12.98 18.38 4.89
N GLU A 122 -13.60 17.97 3.79
CA GLU A 122 -14.83 17.14 3.78
C GLU A 122 -14.58 15.63 3.93
N LEU A 123 -13.33 15.21 4.20
CA LEU A 123 -12.92 13.81 4.33
C LEU A 123 -12.45 13.52 5.77
N PRO A 124 -13.36 13.38 6.75
CA PRO A 124 -13.00 13.29 8.17
C PRO A 124 -12.06 12.12 8.48
N SER A 125 -12.29 10.93 7.89
CA SER A 125 -11.43 9.76 8.10
C SER A 125 -10.03 9.94 7.52
N VAL A 126 -9.92 10.61 6.36
CA VAL A 126 -8.62 10.91 5.75
C VAL A 126 -7.88 11.92 6.60
N ARG A 127 -8.55 13.00 7.05
CA ARG A 127 -7.94 13.98 7.93
C ARG A 127 -7.39 13.35 9.21
N GLU A 128 -8.18 12.51 9.87
CA GLU A 128 -7.75 11.81 11.08
C GLU A 128 -6.54 10.91 10.79
N TRP A 129 -6.60 10.15 9.69
CA TRP A 129 -5.50 9.30 9.25
C TRP A 129 -4.20 10.06 9.00
N LEU A 130 -4.27 11.21 8.32
CA LEU A 130 -3.08 12.01 7.99
C LEU A 130 -2.43 12.64 9.23
N ARG A 131 -3.12 12.76 10.37
CA ARG A 131 -2.52 13.22 11.64
C ARG A 131 -1.35 12.36 12.09
N HIS A 132 -1.32 11.07 11.71
CA HIS A 132 -0.20 10.19 12.00
C HIS A 132 1.13 10.65 11.39
N ALA A 133 1.10 11.53 10.38
CA ALA A 133 2.28 12.10 9.74
C ALA A 133 2.62 13.52 10.21
N GLU A 134 1.92 14.08 11.19
CA GLU A 134 2.07 15.49 11.58
C GLU A 134 3.50 15.84 12.01
N ALA A 135 4.18 14.92 12.71
CA ALA A 135 5.59 15.11 13.08
C ALA A 135 6.51 15.24 11.85
N ALA A 136 6.26 14.42 10.82
CA ALA A 136 7.00 14.51 9.56
C ALA A 136 6.67 15.80 8.81
N ARG A 137 5.39 16.18 8.72
CA ARG A 137 4.94 17.43 8.08
C ARG A 137 5.60 18.64 8.73
N ARG A 138 5.60 18.73 10.07
CA ARG A 138 6.27 19.81 10.80
C ARG A 138 7.75 19.89 10.49
N THR A 139 8.44 18.76 10.54
CA THR A 139 9.87 18.68 10.20
C THR A 139 10.14 19.20 8.79
N VAL A 140 9.30 18.85 7.81
CA VAL A 140 9.45 19.32 6.42
C VAL A 140 9.22 20.83 6.31
N VAL A 141 8.14 21.35 6.91
CA VAL A 141 7.80 22.79 6.85
C VAL A 141 8.82 23.65 7.57
N GLU A 142 9.29 23.21 8.74
CA GLU A 142 10.32 23.92 9.52
C GLU A 142 11.66 23.98 8.76
N ASN A 143 12.04 22.90 8.08
CA ASN A 143 13.30 22.85 7.32
C ASN A 143 13.18 23.42 5.89
N ASN A 144 11.97 23.57 5.37
CA ASN A 144 11.69 24.06 4.01
C ASN A 144 10.50 25.02 4.03
N PRO A 145 10.69 26.27 4.48
CA PRO A 145 9.61 27.26 4.64
C PRO A 145 8.92 27.70 3.33
N GLY A 146 9.27 27.12 2.18
CA GLY A 146 8.60 27.28 0.89
C GLY A 146 8.18 25.96 0.22
N ALA A 147 8.23 24.82 0.94
CA ALA A 147 7.76 23.55 0.42
C ALA A 147 6.27 23.66 0.06
N SER A 148 5.98 23.70 -1.24
CA SER A 148 4.64 23.68 -1.80
C SER A 148 4.34 22.32 -2.42
N THR A 149 3.08 22.07 -2.78
CA THR A 149 2.61 20.82 -3.40
C THR A 149 3.18 20.53 -4.79
N ALA A 150 4.03 21.41 -5.33
CA ALA A 150 4.66 21.30 -6.62
C ALA A 150 6.10 20.76 -6.50
N GLU A 151 6.24 19.44 -6.35
CA GLU A 151 7.29 18.56 -6.92
C GLU A 151 7.09 17.10 -6.49
#